data_AF-A0A1F6JGV8-F1
#
_entry.id   AF-A0A1F6JGV8-F1
#
_cell.length_a   1.000
_cell.length_b   1.000
_cell.length_c   1.000
_cell.angle_alpha   90.00
_cell.angle_beta   90.00
_cell.angle_gamma   90.00
#
_symmetry.space_group_name_H-M   'P 1'
#
loop_
_entity.id
_entity.type
_entity.pdbx_description
1 polymer ?
#
loop_
_entity_poly.entity_id
_entity_poly.type
_entity_poly.pdbx_seq_one_letter_code
_entity_poly.pdbx_strand_id
1 'polypeptide(L)'
;MSELKSSELEQGITRADVVAELDPYKVREKGNEKAAKELLGPEPQPEPQPEPEFNPQEIIKREKNEWKKVLGGAAFDIKDLPHQIDEETFKTLEKAGFDLRYIPNLNLAGLNWLKRLGAEGFMNDRLEVYPNWKNIPEEWYWEQVKARNIDFPFLPGMWVAVENVKVPQGDQPYDVRPFADFFAPYKPRRDVSWDFIYQELESKGKGKLAELGIAKDAHIRLPDFIEWNVLNQRENWDQGIKLEWTDSSYFGKDKQRIGDKKPPFVLVADENEALVVNVSEDTNDLGFRLMIVFDKEEKPPKPLPPLSPLMTGPAALAVPIILGNEKIKEMRINRKRDRRFSDIRKPQSG
;
A
#
# COMPACT_ATOMS: atom_id res chain seq x y z
N MET A 1 -2.45 45.74 37.91
CA MET A 1 -3.02 44.38 37.74
C MET A 1 -4.34 44.55 37.01
N SER A 2 -4.32 44.38 35.69
CA SER A 2 -5.48 44.60 34.82
C SER A 2 -6.33 43.34 34.75
N GLU A 3 -7.64 43.50 34.93
CA GLU A 3 -8.65 42.47 34.78
C GLU A 3 -8.69 41.98 33.32
N LEU A 4 -8.38 40.71 33.10
CA LEU A 4 -8.62 40.01 31.84
C LEU A 4 -10.13 39.86 31.66
N LYS A 5 -10.64 40.40 30.56
CA LYS A 5 -12.06 40.35 30.19
C LYS A 5 -12.46 38.90 29.94
N SER A 6 -13.54 38.46 30.58
CA SER A 6 -14.09 37.09 30.54
C SER A 6 -14.54 36.59 29.15
N SER A 7 -14.27 37.31 28.06
CA SER A 7 -14.62 36.89 26.69
C SER A 7 -13.57 36.01 26.01
N GLU A 8 -12.36 35.89 26.57
CA GLU A 8 -11.26 35.12 25.94
C GLU A 8 -11.27 33.62 26.33
N LEU A 9 -12.01 33.23 27.37
CA LEU A 9 -12.09 31.84 27.83
C LEU A 9 -12.92 30.92 26.93
N GLU A 10 -13.80 31.45 26.07
CA GLU A 10 -14.60 30.64 25.15
C GLU A 10 -13.85 30.20 23.88
N GLN A 11 -12.66 30.76 23.62
CA GLN A 11 -11.89 30.48 22.40
C GLN A 11 -10.78 29.44 22.57
N GLY A 12 -10.66 28.81 23.75
CA GLY A 12 -9.62 27.79 23.99
C GLY A 12 -8.18 28.34 23.97
N ILE A 13 -8.01 29.66 24.09
CA ILE A 13 -6.70 30.32 24.15
C ILE A 13 -6.05 29.92 25.46
N THR A 14 -4.96 29.18 25.39
CA THR A 14 -4.24 28.73 26.58
C THR A 14 -3.35 29.86 27.11
N ARG A 15 -2.98 29.80 28.39
CA ARG A 15 -1.98 30.73 28.95
C ARG A 15 -0.65 30.70 28.18
N ALA A 16 -0.32 29.60 27.51
CA ALA A 16 0.88 29.50 26.69
C ALA A 16 0.80 30.40 25.44
N ASP A 17 -0.39 30.54 24.85
CA ASP A 17 -0.62 31.38 23.67
C ASP A 17 -0.51 32.87 24.02
N VAL A 18 -1.03 33.27 25.18
CA VAL A 18 -0.92 34.66 25.69
C VAL A 18 0.54 35.01 26.03
N VAL A 19 1.32 34.04 26.53
CA VAL A 19 2.76 34.24 26.81
C VAL A 19 3.58 34.29 25.52
N ALA A 20 3.17 33.57 24.46
CA ALA A 20 3.84 33.62 23.16
C ALA A 20 3.69 34.99 22.47
N GLU A 21 2.58 35.70 22.69
CA GLU A 21 2.40 37.08 22.19
C GLU A 21 3.18 38.13 22.99
N LEU A 22 3.55 37.81 24.24
CA LEU A 22 4.28 38.70 25.13
C LEU A 22 5.81 38.58 25.02
N ASP A 23 6.35 37.85 24.03
CA ASP A 23 7.80 37.81 23.77
C ASP A 23 8.30 39.24 23.44
N PRO A 24 8.97 39.93 24.40
CA PRO A 24 9.29 41.34 24.26
C PRO A 24 10.42 41.58 23.24
N TYR A 25 10.99 40.52 22.68
CA TYR A 25 12.12 40.58 21.77
C TYR A 25 11.75 40.30 20.31
N LYS A 26 10.47 40.04 19.98
CA LYS A 26 10.04 39.76 18.59
C LYS A 26 10.97 38.76 17.89
N VAL A 27 11.47 37.75 18.61
CA VAL A 27 12.59 36.90 18.15
C VAL A 27 12.20 36.06 16.93
N ARG A 28 10.90 35.95 16.64
CA ARG A 28 10.35 35.21 15.49
C ARG A 28 10.01 36.08 14.28
N GLU A 29 10.45 37.35 14.22
CA GLU A 29 10.41 38.10 12.97
C GLU A 29 11.40 37.48 11.96
N LYS A 30 10.98 37.37 10.69
CA LYS A 30 11.67 36.73 9.54
C LYS A 30 13.16 37.12 9.35
N GLY A 31 13.66 38.15 10.04
CA GLY A 31 15.07 38.53 10.05
C GLY A 31 15.98 37.53 10.77
N ASN A 32 15.48 36.84 11.81
CA ASN A 32 16.31 35.97 12.64
C ASN A 32 16.56 34.59 12.03
N GLU A 33 15.71 34.10 11.13
CA GLU A 33 15.99 32.87 10.36
C GLU A 33 17.19 33.03 9.44
N LYS A 34 17.37 34.22 8.85
CA LYS A 34 18.51 34.49 7.97
C LYS A 34 19.81 34.58 8.77
N ALA A 35 19.80 35.28 9.90
CA ALA A 35 20.94 35.34 10.80
C ALA A 35 21.28 33.96 11.41
N ALA A 36 20.27 33.16 11.77
CA ALA A 36 20.46 31.80 12.26
C ALA A 36 21.05 30.87 11.18
N LYS A 37 20.57 30.93 9.93
CA LYS A 37 21.15 30.17 8.81
C LYS A 37 22.60 30.60 8.49
N GLU A 38 22.92 31.88 8.65
CA GLU A 38 24.27 32.41 8.43
C GLU A 38 25.23 32.03 9.58
N LEU A 39 24.74 31.95 10.82
CA LEU A 39 25.49 31.50 12.00
C LEU A 39 25.69 29.99 12.08
N LEU A 40 24.72 29.20 11.64
CA LEU A 40 24.76 27.73 11.69
C LEU A 40 25.62 27.11 10.57
N GLY A 41 26.05 27.91 9.59
CA GLY A 41 26.78 27.42 8.43
C GLY A 41 25.91 26.53 7.54
N PRO A 42 26.46 26.03 6.42
CA PRO A 42 25.79 24.98 5.66
C PRO A 42 25.56 23.78 6.57
N GLU A 43 24.33 23.28 6.61
CA GLU A 43 23.99 22.05 7.31
C GLU A 43 25.01 20.98 6.88
N PRO A 44 25.73 20.33 7.83
CA PRO A 44 26.74 19.35 7.48
C PRO A 44 26.10 18.32 6.55
N GLN A 45 26.60 18.25 5.32
CA GLN A 45 26.09 17.26 4.38
C GLN A 45 26.29 15.90 5.03
N PRO A 46 25.25 15.05 5.13
CA PRO A 46 25.41 13.73 5.67
C PRO A 46 26.54 13.05 4.90
N GLU A 47 27.53 12.53 5.62
CA GLU A 47 28.64 11.82 5.00
C GLU A 47 28.08 10.79 4.01
N PRO A 48 28.66 10.66 2.80
CA PRO A 48 28.21 9.68 1.83
C PRO A 48 28.22 8.32 2.52
N GLN A 49 27.04 7.76 2.78
CA GLN A 49 26.98 6.42 3.33
C GLN A 49 27.57 5.48 2.28
N PRO A 50 28.45 4.54 2.67
CA PRO A 50 29.01 3.58 1.74
C PRO A 50 27.86 2.90 0.99
N GLU A 51 27.96 2.86 -0.34
CA GLU A 51 26.99 2.14 -1.15
C GLU A 51 26.90 0.70 -0.60
N PRO A 52 25.70 0.18 -0.32
CA PRO A 52 25.56 -1.16 0.22
C PRO A 52 26.22 -2.15 -0.76
N GLU A 53 27.26 -2.84 -0.29
CA GLU A 53 27.92 -3.88 -1.08
C GLU A 53 26.89 -4.99 -1.38
N PHE A 54 26.78 -5.40 -2.64
CA PHE A 54 25.85 -6.44 -3.03
C PHE A 54 26.31 -7.78 -2.44
N ASN A 55 25.68 -8.18 -1.34
CA ASN A 55 25.90 -9.46 -0.69
C ASN A 55 24.58 -10.22 -0.54
N PRO A 56 24.32 -11.25 -1.38
CA PRO A 56 23.09 -12.03 -1.34
C PRO A 56 22.69 -12.53 0.05
N GLN A 57 23.67 -12.99 0.84
CA GLN A 57 23.43 -13.55 2.17
C GLN A 57 23.03 -12.47 3.18
N GLU A 58 23.59 -11.27 3.06
CA GLU A 58 23.21 -10.13 3.88
C GLU A 58 21.81 -9.61 3.52
N ILE A 59 21.47 -9.58 2.24
CA ILE A 59 20.11 -9.24 1.78
C ILE A 59 19.10 -10.21 2.37
N ILE A 60 19.30 -11.53 2.21
CA ILE A 60 18.41 -12.56 2.78
C ILE A 60 18.29 -12.41 4.30
N LYS A 61 19.41 -12.21 5.00
CA LYS A 61 19.43 -12.02 6.46
C LYS A 61 18.66 -10.77 6.89
N ARG A 62 18.82 -9.66 6.15
CA ARG A 62 18.08 -8.42 6.37
C ARG A 62 16.58 -8.65 6.21
N GLU A 63 16.16 -9.23 5.09
CA GLU A 63 14.74 -9.53 4.84
C GLU A 63 14.14 -10.41 5.95
N LYS A 64 14.87 -11.44 6.40
CA LYS A 64 14.41 -12.32 7.48
C LYS A 64 14.19 -11.56 8.78
N ASN A 65 15.10 -10.64 9.11
CA ASN A 65 14.99 -9.83 10.32
C ASN A 65 13.83 -8.83 10.22
N GLU A 66 13.64 -8.16 9.08
CA GLU A 66 12.53 -7.23 8.89
C GLU A 66 11.18 -7.94 8.97
N TRP A 67 11.00 -9.07 8.28
CA TRP A 67 9.75 -9.83 8.36
C TRP A 67 9.47 -10.41 9.75
N LYS A 68 10.52 -10.79 10.49
CA LYS A 68 10.35 -11.19 11.89
C LYS A 68 9.80 -10.06 12.75
N LYS A 69 10.21 -8.80 12.52
CA LYS A 69 9.64 -7.64 13.23
C LYS A 69 8.19 -7.42 12.84
N VAL A 70 7.88 -7.50 11.55
CA VAL A 70 6.55 -7.21 10.99
C VAL A 70 5.53 -8.29 11.34
N LEU A 71 5.91 -9.57 11.41
CA LEU A 71 4.95 -10.67 11.57
C LEU A 71 5.09 -11.44 12.90
N GLY A 72 6.20 -11.28 13.63
CA GLY A 72 6.31 -11.59 15.06
C GLY A 72 6.38 -13.06 15.48
N GLY A 73 5.94 -14.00 14.64
CA GLY A 73 5.77 -15.40 15.05
C GLY A 73 6.52 -16.42 14.20
N ALA A 74 6.10 -16.58 12.95
CA ALA A 74 6.56 -17.68 12.10
C ALA A 74 8.02 -17.55 11.65
N ALA A 75 8.73 -18.68 11.61
CA ALA A 75 9.98 -18.75 10.86
C ALA A 75 9.64 -18.65 9.37
N PHE A 76 10.04 -17.55 8.74
CA PHE A 76 9.96 -17.42 7.29
C PHE A 76 11.15 -18.14 6.67
N ASP A 77 10.85 -19.09 5.80
CA ASP A 77 11.84 -19.62 4.88
C ASP A 77 11.95 -18.63 3.71
N ILE A 78 13.08 -17.91 3.67
CA ILE A 78 13.38 -16.97 2.60
C ILE A 78 14.20 -17.73 1.58
N LYS A 79 13.64 -17.92 0.39
CA LYS A 79 14.34 -18.54 -0.74
C LYS A 79 15.59 -17.74 -1.09
N ASP A 80 16.58 -18.41 -1.65
CA ASP A 80 17.74 -17.73 -2.23
C ASP A 80 17.31 -16.73 -3.30
N LEU A 81 18.17 -15.73 -3.53
CA LEU A 81 17.96 -14.77 -4.62
C LEU A 81 17.88 -15.51 -5.96
N PRO A 82 16.92 -15.17 -6.82
CA PRO A 82 16.86 -15.72 -8.18
C PRO A 82 18.18 -15.43 -8.89
N HIS A 83 18.70 -16.41 -9.65
CA HIS A 83 19.98 -16.32 -10.36
C HIS A 83 20.12 -15.12 -11.31
N GLN A 84 19.00 -14.55 -11.75
CA GLN A 84 18.92 -13.34 -12.57
C GLN A 84 19.11 -12.02 -11.80
N ILE A 85 19.13 -12.06 -10.47
CA ILE A 85 19.40 -10.89 -9.63
C ILE A 85 20.89 -10.93 -9.25
N ASP A 86 21.72 -10.43 -10.14
CA ASP A 86 23.13 -10.15 -9.87
C ASP A 86 23.34 -8.71 -9.39
N GLU A 87 24.60 -8.35 -9.12
CA GLU A 87 24.96 -7.00 -8.65
C GLU A 87 24.55 -5.91 -9.65
N GLU A 88 24.71 -6.15 -10.95
CA GLU A 88 24.35 -5.19 -12.00
C GLU A 88 22.84 -4.95 -12.04
N THR A 89 22.06 -6.03 -12.00
CA THR A 89 20.59 -5.97 -11.93
C THR A 89 20.13 -5.28 -10.67
N PHE A 90 20.73 -5.60 -9.51
CA PHE A 90 20.42 -4.96 -8.23
C PHE A 90 20.64 -3.44 -8.29
N LYS A 91 21.81 -2.99 -8.75
CA LYS A 91 22.12 -1.56 -8.91
C LYS A 91 21.20 -0.87 -9.92
N THR A 92 20.80 -1.59 -10.97
CA THR A 92 19.88 -1.06 -11.98
C THR A 92 18.48 -0.84 -11.41
N LEU A 93 17.99 -1.78 -10.57
CA LEU A 93 16.73 -1.64 -9.85
C LEU A 93 16.77 -0.43 -8.90
N GLU A 94 17.82 -0.29 -8.09
CA GLU A 94 17.97 0.84 -7.17
C GLU A 94 17.99 2.19 -7.91
N LYS A 95 18.74 2.28 -9.01
CA LYS A 95 18.77 3.49 -9.86
C LYS A 95 17.40 3.78 -10.49
N ALA A 96 16.62 2.76 -10.80
CA ALA A 96 15.26 2.89 -11.30
C ALA A 96 14.23 3.22 -10.19
N GLY A 97 14.65 3.28 -8.92
CA GLY A 97 13.80 3.58 -7.77
C GLY A 97 13.06 2.36 -7.23
N PHE A 98 13.57 1.15 -7.46
CA PHE A 98 13.04 -0.08 -6.91
C PHE A 98 13.89 -0.60 -5.76
N ASP A 99 13.16 -1.15 -4.80
CA ASP A 99 13.68 -1.81 -3.63
C ASP A 99 13.43 -3.31 -3.76
N LEU A 100 14.50 -4.11 -3.74
CA LEU A 100 14.37 -5.56 -3.78
C LEU A 100 13.86 -6.09 -2.44
N ARG A 101 12.72 -6.79 -2.47
CA ARG A 101 12.02 -7.34 -1.30
C ARG A 101 11.67 -8.80 -1.51
N TYR A 102 11.67 -9.56 -0.42
CA TYR A 102 11.04 -10.87 -0.39
C TYR A 102 9.61 -10.72 0.14
N ILE A 103 8.59 -11.22 -0.57
CA ILE A 103 7.24 -11.37 -0.02
C ILE A 103 7.17 -12.76 0.64
N PRO A 104 6.87 -12.87 1.94
CA PRO A 104 6.91 -14.14 2.65
C PRO A 104 5.80 -15.10 2.21
N ASN A 105 6.09 -16.40 2.25
CA ASN A 105 5.06 -17.43 2.07
C ASN A 105 4.16 -17.49 3.32
N LEU A 106 3.06 -16.75 3.31
CA LEU A 106 2.10 -16.76 4.41
C LEU A 106 1.12 -17.92 4.24
N ASN A 107 1.16 -18.84 5.18
CA ASN A 107 0.12 -19.84 5.30
C ASN A 107 -1.16 -19.16 5.79
N LEU A 108 -2.16 -19.03 4.92
CA LEU A 108 -3.48 -18.48 5.23
C LEU A 108 -4.55 -19.58 5.45
N ALA A 109 -4.16 -20.85 5.64
CA ALA A 109 -5.05 -22.00 5.92
C ALA A 109 -6.15 -22.32 4.86
N GLY A 110 -6.35 -21.47 3.86
CA GLY A 110 -7.26 -21.66 2.73
C GLY A 110 -8.73 -21.32 2.99
N LEU A 111 -9.52 -21.28 1.90
CA LEU A 111 -10.93 -20.89 1.94
C LEU A 111 -11.81 -21.77 2.83
N ASN A 112 -11.51 -23.07 2.94
CA ASN A 112 -12.28 -23.98 3.78
C ASN A 112 -12.15 -23.64 5.28
N TRP A 113 -10.98 -23.19 5.69
CA TRP A 113 -10.72 -22.77 7.07
C TRP A 113 -11.49 -21.49 7.40
N LEU A 114 -11.40 -20.49 6.51
CA LEU A 114 -12.16 -19.24 6.60
C LEU A 114 -13.68 -19.49 6.70
N LYS A 115 -14.23 -20.40 5.88
CA LYS A 115 -15.65 -20.76 5.96
C LYS A 115 -16.07 -21.39 7.28
N ARG A 116 -15.16 -22.14 7.92
CA ARG A 116 -15.45 -22.86 9.15
C ARG A 116 -15.39 -21.93 10.37
N LEU A 117 -14.43 -21.02 10.41
CA LEU A 117 -14.25 -20.08 11.53
C LEU A 117 -15.08 -18.80 11.41
N GLY A 118 -15.51 -18.43 10.21
CA GLY A 118 -15.99 -17.07 9.93
C GLY A 118 -14.83 -16.07 9.79
N ALA A 119 -15.11 -14.85 9.35
CA ALA A 119 -14.08 -13.83 9.15
C ALA A 119 -13.37 -13.44 10.45
N GLU A 120 -14.11 -13.11 11.50
CA GLU A 120 -13.55 -12.77 12.82
C GLU A 120 -12.67 -13.90 13.39
N GLY A 121 -13.20 -15.13 13.45
CA GLY A 121 -12.46 -16.28 13.95
C GLY A 121 -11.21 -16.58 13.13
N PHE A 122 -11.28 -16.39 11.80
CA PHE A 122 -10.14 -16.52 10.91
C PHE A 122 -9.06 -15.47 11.20
N MET A 123 -9.43 -14.21 11.36
CA MET A 123 -8.48 -13.14 11.69
C MET A 123 -7.77 -13.40 13.02
N ASN A 124 -8.52 -13.77 14.07
CA ASN A 124 -7.94 -14.10 15.38
C ASN A 124 -6.93 -15.26 15.28
N ASP A 125 -7.31 -16.32 14.58
CA ASP A 125 -6.42 -17.47 14.31
C ASP A 125 -5.18 -17.07 13.49
N ARG A 126 -5.27 -16.10 12.57
CA ARG A 126 -4.09 -15.57 11.86
C ARG A 126 -3.21 -14.69 12.76
N LEU A 127 -3.79 -13.91 13.67
CA LEU A 127 -3.04 -13.10 14.64
C LEU A 127 -2.33 -13.97 15.69
N GLU A 128 -2.84 -15.16 16.02
CA GLU A 128 -2.09 -16.12 16.84
C GLU A 128 -0.81 -16.61 16.14
N VAL A 129 -0.87 -16.82 14.82
CA VAL A 129 0.29 -17.27 14.01
C VAL A 129 1.25 -16.11 13.70
N TYR A 130 0.70 -14.92 13.43
CA TYR A 130 1.43 -13.71 13.05
C TYR A 130 1.10 -12.55 14.00
N PRO A 131 1.54 -12.60 15.27
CA PRO A 131 1.12 -11.66 16.31
C PRO A 131 1.50 -10.20 16.07
N ASN A 132 2.48 -9.94 15.19
CA ASN A 132 2.85 -8.57 14.85
C ASN A 132 2.16 -8.06 13.57
N TRP A 133 1.31 -8.84 12.88
CA TRP A 133 0.56 -8.36 11.72
C TRP A 133 -0.55 -7.39 12.16
N LYS A 134 -0.16 -6.17 12.51
CA LYS A 134 -1.02 -5.12 13.06
C LYS A 134 -2.13 -4.73 12.09
N ASN A 135 -1.83 -4.75 10.81
CA ASN A 135 -2.68 -4.23 9.75
C ASN A 135 -3.38 -5.36 9.00
N ILE A 136 -3.82 -6.42 9.69
CA ILE A 136 -4.58 -7.49 9.03
C ILE A 136 -5.85 -6.90 8.38
N PRO A 137 -6.21 -7.27 7.14
CA PRO A 137 -7.40 -6.74 6.49
C PRO A 137 -8.66 -6.94 7.33
N GLU A 138 -9.55 -5.96 7.30
CA GLU A 138 -10.77 -5.96 8.09
C GLU A 138 -11.70 -7.13 7.77
N GLU A 139 -12.63 -7.39 8.70
CA GLU A 139 -13.64 -8.45 8.60
C GLU A 139 -14.38 -8.44 7.26
N TRP A 140 -14.73 -7.24 6.77
CA TRP A 140 -15.42 -7.07 5.49
C TRP A 140 -14.69 -7.75 4.32
N TYR A 141 -13.36 -7.60 4.24
CA TYR A 141 -12.56 -8.20 3.17
C TYR A 141 -12.67 -9.73 3.22
N TRP A 142 -12.50 -10.31 4.40
CA TRP A 142 -12.58 -11.75 4.59
C TRP A 142 -13.99 -12.28 4.37
N GLU A 143 -15.04 -11.52 4.69
CA GLU A 143 -16.41 -11.85 4.32
C GLU A 143 -16.60 -11.89 2.81
N GLN A 144 -16.00 -10.97 2.04
CA GLN A 144 -16.02 -11.01 0.58
C GLN A 144 -15.25 -12.20 0.02
N VAL A 145 -14.09 -12.54 0.57
CA VAL A 145 -13.32 -13.75 0.19
C VAL A 145 -14.12 -15.02 0.49
N LYS A 146 -14.74 -15.11 1.68
CA LYS A 146 -15.60 -16.22 2.10
C LYS A 146 -16.77 -16.39 1.14
N ALA A 147 -17.38 -15.27 0.74
CA ALA A 147 -18.46 -15.22 -0.24
C ALA A 147 -17.98 -15.52 -1.66
N ARG A 148 -16.67 -15.64 -1.94
CA ARG A 148 -16.03 -15.75 -3.26
C ARG A 148 -16.29 -14.54 -4.18
N ASN A 149 -16.49 -13.36 -3.59
CA ASN A 149 -16.56 -12.11 -4.35
C ASN A 149 -15.16 -11.54 -4.62
N ILE A 150 -14.18 -11.99 -3.84
CA ILE A 150 -12.75 -11.80 -4.04
C ILE A 150 -12.13 -13.20 -4.08
N ASP A 151 -11.11 -13.42 -4.91
CA ASP A 151 -10.37 -14.67 -4.92
C ASP A 151 -9.62 -14.86 -3.59
N PHE A 152 -9.44 -16.11 -3.16
CA PHE A 152 -8.71 -16.36 -1.92
C PHE A 152 -7.24 -15.99 -2.12
N PRO A 153 -6.66 -15.10 -1.29
CA PRO A 153 -5.32 -14.60 -1.51
C PRO A 153 -4.27 -15.70 -1.36
N PHE A 154 -3.22 -15.61 -2.15
CA PHE A 154 -2.11 -16.55 -2.13
C PHE A 154 -0.77 -15.79 -2.13
N LEU A 155 0.05 -16.04 -1.11
CA LEU A 155 1.40 -15.48 -1.01
C LEU A 155 2.41 -16.62 -1.13
N PRO A 156 3.04 -16.84 -2.31
CA PRO A 156 3.88 -18.02 -2.56
C PRO A 156 5.27 -18.01 -1.92
N GLY A 157 5.72 -16.88 -1.38
CA GLY A 157 7.14 -16.73 -1.01
C GLY A 157 8.01 -16.45 -2.24
N MET A 158 8.17 -15.18 -2.62
CA MET A 158 8.87 -14.80 -3.85
C MET A 158 9.66 -13.50 -3.70
N TRP A 159 10.69 -13.36 -4.52
CA TRP A 159 11.45 -12.11 -4.65
C TRP A 159 10.78 -11.19 -5.66
N VAL A 160 10.68 -9.92 -5.28
CA VAL A 160 10.06 -8.87 -6.08
C VAL A 160 10.86 -7.58 -5.95
N ALA A 161 10.90 -6.77 -7.00
CA ALA A 161 11.34 -5.39 -6.91
C ALA A 161 10.10 -4.52 -6.74
N VAL A 162 9.99 -3.83 -5.61
CA VAL A 162 8.85 -2.96 -5.31
C VAL A 162 9.31 -1.53 -5.42
N GLU A 163 8.51 -0.70 -6.08
CA GLU A 163 8.89 0.68 -6.24
C GLU A 163 8.94 1.42 -4.88
N ASN A 164 10.04 2.11 -4.65
CA ASN A 164 10.30 2.87 -3.44
C ASN A 164 9.87 4.33 -3.64
N VAL A 165 8.58 4.56 -3.53
CA VAL A 165 8.01 5.92 -3.53
C VAL A 165 7.32 6.18 -2.18
N LYS A 166 7.56 7.35 -1.61
CA LYS A 166 6.80 7.79 -0.44
C LYS A 166 5.40 8.17 -0.88
N VAL A 167 4.40 7.71 -0.13
CA VAL A 167 3.04 8.20 -0.33
C VAL A 167 3.03 9.68 0.05
N PRO A 168 2.60 10.56 -0.86
CA PRO A 168 2.65 11.98 -0.59
C PRO A 168 1.60 12.37 0.45
N GLN A 169 1.94 13.30 1.34
CA GLN A 169 1.02 13.78 2.39
C GLN A 169 -0.02 14.73 1.82
N GLY A 170 -1.31 14.44 2.07
CA GLY A 170 -2.41 15.30 1.66
C GLY A 170 -2.47 15.47 0.14
N ASP A 171 -2.52 16.71 -0.36
CA ASP A 171 -2.65 16.95 -1.81
C ASP A 171 -1.35 16.95 -2.61
N GLN A 172 -0.21 16.66 -1.98
CA GLN A 172 1.08 16.66 -2.66
C GLN A 172 1.13 15.58 -3.79
N PRO A 173 1.77 15.86 -4.93
CA PRO A 173 2.00 14.84 -5.94
C PRO A 173 3.02 13.81 -5.44
N TYR A 174 3.03 12.62 -6.05
CA TYR A 174 4.14 11.69 -5.85
C TYR A 174 5.44 12.32 -6.35
N ASP A 175 6.56 11.92 -5.77
CA ASP A 175 7.87 12.25 -6.30
C ASP A 175 7.99 11.73 -7.75
N VAL A 176 8.57 12.55 -8.63
CA VAL A 176 8.83 12.19 -10.03
C VAL A 176 9.78 11.00 -10.07
N ARG A 177 9.34 9.92 -10.72
CA ARG A 177 10.10 8.68 -10.85
C ARG A 177 10.13 8.29 -12.33
N PRO A 178 11.30 8.31 -13.00
CA PRO A 178 11.40 8.05 -14.44
C PRO A 178 10.75 6.73 -14.89
N PHE A 179 10.71 5.73 -14.02
CA PHE A 179 10.14 4.43 -14.35
C PHE A 179 8.61 4.37 -14.24
N ALA A 180 8.01 4.82 -13.14
CA ALA A 180 6.53 4.86 -13.05
C ALA A 180 5.92 5.93 -13.95
N ASP A 181 6.56 7.09 -14.08
CA ASP A 181 6.06 8.18 -14.93
C ASP A 181 6.04 7.78 -16.41
N PHE A 182 6.86 6.80 -16.82
CA PHE A 182 6.79 6.22 -18.16
C PHE A 182 5.42 5.55 -18.44
N PHE A 183 4.82 4.93 -17.43
CA PHE A 183 3.50 4.28 -17.55
C PHE A 183 2.34 5.26 -17.32
N ALA A 184 2.63 6.52 -16.96
CA ALA A 184 1.66 7.60 -16.79
C ALA A 184 2.17 8.95 -17.30
N PRO A 185 2.59 9.08 -18.58
CA PRO A 185 3.36 10.24 -19.04
C PRO A 185 2.56 11.55 -19.15
N TYR A 186 1.24 11.48 -19.13
CA TYR A 186 0.34 12.63 -19.36
C TYR A 186 -0.50 13.01 -18.15
N LYS A 187 -0.39 12.27 -17.06
CA LYS A 187 -1.07 12.55 -15.81
C LYS A 187 -0.06 12.45 -14.69
N PRO A 188 -0.21 13.20 -13.59
CA PRO A 188 0.46 12.83 -12.36
C PRO A 188 0.22 11.34 -12.09
N ARG A 189 1.09 10.71 -11.30
CA ARG A 189 0.87 9.33 -10.85
C ARG A 189 -0.44 9.12 -10.06
N ARG A 190 -1.06 10.24 -9.67
CA ARG A 190 -2.43 10.39 -9.17
C ARG A 190 -3.37 10.68 -10.36
N ASP A 191 -4.60 10.17 -10.32
CA ASP A 191 -5.65 10.42 -11.33
C ASP A 191 -5.53 9.56 -12.59
N VAL A 192 -4.81 8.44 -12.51
CA VAL A 192 -4.72 7.46 -13.59
C VAL A 192 -5.72 6.35 -13.30
N SER A 193 -6.56 6.00 -14.28
CA SER A 193 -7.47 4.87 -14.12
C SER A 193 -6.72 3.55 -14.11
N TRP A 194 -7.23 2.58 -13.36
CA TRP A 194 -6.69 1.21 -13.34
C TRP A 194 -6.57 0.64 -14.76
N ASP A 195 -7.61 0.85 -15.58
CA ASP A 195 -7.67 0.34 -16.96
C ASP A 195 -6.52 0.85 -17.83
N PHE A 196 -6.13 2.11 -17.66
CA PHE A 196 -5.03 2.72 -18.38
C PHE A 196 -3.69 2.11 -17.93
N ILE A 197 -3.46 2.04 -16.62
CA ILE A 197 -2.23 1.46 -16.05
C ILE A 197 -2.06 0.01 -16.54
N TYR A 198 -3.13 -0.78 -16.45
CA TYR A 198 -3.11 -2.17 -16.91
C TYR A 198 -2.74 -2.29 -18.40
N GLN A 199 -3.33 -1.47 -19.27
CA GLN A 199 -3.01 -1.48 -20.70
C GLN A 199 -1.56 -1.08 -21.00
N GLU A 200 -1.04 -0.09 -20.27
CA GLU A 200 0.33 0.37 -20.39
C GLU A 200 1.34 -0.70 -19.93
N LEU A 201 1.05 -1.39 -18.82
CA LEU A 201 1.85 -2.52 -18.33
C LEU A 201 1.85 -3.69 -19.32
N GLU A 202 0.68 -4.09 -19.83
CA GLU A 202 0.55 -5.17 -20.82
C GLU A 202 1.29 -4.86 -22.12
N SER A 203 1.15 -3.64 -22.63
CA SER A 203 1.70 -3.27 -23.94
C SER A 203 3.18 -2.89 -23.92
N LYS A 204 3.66 -2.27 -22.84
CA LYS A 204 5.03 -1.72 -22.77
C LYS A 204 5.90 -2.37 -21.70
N GLY A 205 5.32 -3.06 -20.72
CA GLY A 205 6.02 -3.59 -19.55
C GLY A 205 7.22 -4.47 -19.93
N LYS A 206 7.05 -5.41 -20.86
CA LYS A 206 8.14 -6.29 -21.32
C LYS A 206 9.28 -5.53 -22.00
N GLY A 207 8.96 -4.53 -22.83
CA GLY A 207 9.96 -3.68 -23.46
C GLY A 207 10.75 -2.89 -22.43
N LYS A 208 10.04 -2.33 -21.44
CA LYS A 208 10.66 -1.55 -20.36
C LYS A 208 11.56 -2.37 -19.45
N LEU A 209 11.17 -3.60 -19.11
CA LEU A 209 12.02 -4.52 -18.36
C LEU A 209 13.29 -4.89 -19.15
N ALA A 210 13.16 -5.12 -20.46
CA ALA A 210 14.30 -5.40 -21.32
C ALA A 210 15.28 -4.21 -21.42
N GLU A 211 14.79 -2.96 -21.43
CA GLU A 211 15.63 -1.76 -21.37
C GLU A 211 16.45 -1.68 -20.07
N LEU A 212 15.94 -2.22 -18.97
CA LEU A 212 16.65 -2.31 -17.69
C LEU A 212 17.58 -3.53 -17.60
N GLY A 213 17.72 -4.32 -18.66
CA GLY A 213 18.48 -5.57 -18.62
C GLY A 213 17.85 -6.66 -17.74
N ILE A 214 16.59 -6.49 -17.34
CA ILE A 214 15.88 -7.46 -16.51
C ILE A 214 15.46 -8.66 -17.37
N ALA A 215 15.54 -9.85 -16.80
CA ALA A 215 15.27 -11.11 -17.47
C ALA A 215 13.86 -11.19 -18.10
N LYS A 216 13.75 -12.00 -19.16
CA LYS A 216 12.54 -12.09 -20.00
C LYS A 216 11.34 -12.76 -19.32
N ASP A 217 11.59 -13.51 -18.26
CA ASP A 217 10.58 -14.19 -17.45
C ASP A 217 10.09 -13.36 -16.27
N ALA A 218 10.71 -12.21 -16.00
CA ALA A 218 10.13 -11.21 -15.11
C ALA A 218 8.93 -10.53 -15.76
N HIS A 219 7.98 -10.10 -14.93
CA HIS A 219 6.85 -9.28 -15.37
C HIS A 219 6.61 -8.15 -14.39
N ILE A 220 5.99 -7.09 -14.89
CA ILE A 220 5.63 -5.91 -14.10
C ILE A 220 4.12 -5.89 -13.92
N ARG A 221 3.67 -5.66 -12.68
CA ARG A 221 2.26 -5.57 -12.33
C ARG A 221 2.03 -4.64 -11.14
N LEU A 222 0.77 -4.40 -10.81
CA LEU A 222 0.39 -3.85 -9.52
C LEU A 222 0.49 -4.93 -8.44
N PRO A 223 0.74 -4.57 -7.17
CA PRO A 223 0.61 -5.53 -6.06
C PRO A 223 -0.82 -6.05 -5.94
N ASP A 224 -0.97 -7.30 -5.53
CA ASP A 224 -2.25 -7.76 -4.99
C ASP A 224 -2.55 -7.05 -3.68
N PHE A 225 -3.82 -6.97 -3.29
CA PHE A 225 -4.23 -6.28 -2.07
C PHE A 225 -3.53 -6.83 -0.81
N ILE A 226 -3.39 -8.15 -0.69
CA ILE A 226 -2.68 -8.74 0.46
C ILE A 226 -1.17 -8.49 0.38
N GLU A 227 -0.57 -8.50 -0.80
CA GLU A 227 0.85 -8.16 -0.97
C GLU A 227 1.11 -6.70 -0.59
N TRP A 228 0.24 -5.80 -1.06
CA TRP A 228 0.27 -4.39 -0.70
C TRP A 228 0.15 -4.22 0.81
N ASN A 229 -0.81 -4.89 1.45
CA ASN A 229 -1.06 -4.77 2.88
C ASN A 229 0.15 -5.18 3.73
N VAL A 230 0.77 -6.32 3.43
CA VAL A 230 1.95 -6.78 4.20
C VAL A 230 3.18 -5.91 3.92
N LEU A 231 3.34 -5.42 2.69
CA LEU A 231 4.43 -4.50 2.34
C LEU A 231 4.22 -3.12 2.96
N ASN A 232 3.00 -2.60 2.98
CA ASN A 232 2.65 -1.34 3.64
C ASN A 232 3.04 -1.40 5.11
N GLN A 233 2.71 -2.46 5.84
CA GLN A 233 3.07 -2.55 7.25
C GLN A 233 4.60 -2.56 7.46
N ARG A 234 5.34 -3.15 6.54
CA ARG A 234 6.80 -3.21 6.62
C ARG A 234 7.45 -1.87 6.31
N GLU A 235 7.03 -1.26 5.21
CA GLU A 235 7.65 -0.07 4.64
C GLU A 235 6.99 1.23 5.13
N ASN A 236 5.88 1.10 5.85
CA ASN A 236 5.14 2.18 6.48
C ASN A 236 4.70 3.23 5.42
N TRP A 237 4.09 2.74 4.33
CA TRP A 237 3.65 3.57 3.21
C TRP A 237 2.46 4.45 3.56
N ASP A 238 1.70 4.11 4.59
CA ASP A 238 0.47 4.77 5.00
C ASP A 238 0.58 6.18 5.61
N GLN A 239 1.79 6.69 5.87
CA GLN A 239 2.01 7.98 6.54
C GLN A 239 1.58 9.27 5.77
N GLY A 240 0.68 9.17 4.79
CA GLY A 240 0.24 10.29 3.96
C GLY A 240 -1.20 10.27 3.44
N ILE A 241 -2.01 9.26 3.81
CA ILE A 241 -3.35 8.94 3.28
C ILE A 241 -3.48 9.21 1.77
N LYS A 242 -3.17 8.19 0.96
CA LYS A 242 -3.72 8.04 -0.39
C LYS A 242 -3.99 6.59 -0.69
N LEU A 243 -5.12 6.41 -1.35
CA LEU A 243 -5.59 5.15 -1.85
C LEU A 243 -4.76 4.74 -3.08
N GLU A 244 -4.25 3.51 -3.10
CA GLU A 244 -3.46 2.95 -4.23
C GLU A 244 -4.21 1.82 -4.93
N TRP A 245 -4.14 1.79 -6.27
CA TRP A 245 -4.64 0.70 -7.08
C TRP A 245 -3.90 -0.62 -6.79
N THR A 246 -4.66 -1.72 -6.74
CA THR A 246 -4.12 -3.10 -6.64
C THR A 246 -4.58 -3.95 -7.82
N ASP A 247 -4.01 -5.14 -7.98
CA ASP A 247 -4.41 -6.10 -9.02
C ASP A 247 -5.55 -7.04 -8.56
N SER A 248 -5.98 -6.91 -7.31
CA SER A 248 -7.01 -7.79 -6.75
C SER A 248 -8.41 -7.43 -7.24
N SER A 249 -9.04 -8.39 -7.91
CA SER A 249 -10.38 -8.23 -8.52
C SER A 249 -11.52 -8.38 -7.49
N TYR A 250 -12.59 -7.61 -7.71
CA TYR A 250 -13.88 -7.79 -7.02
C TYR A 250 -15.00 -8.12 -8.03
N PHE A 251 -15.67 -9.25 -7.81
CA PHE A 251 -16.67 -9.80 -8.74
C PHE A 251 -18.13 -9.51 -8.36
N GLY A 252 -18.37 -8.94 -7.17
CA GLY A 252 -19.74 -8.67 -6.69
C GLY A 252 -20.58 -9.91 -6.39
N LYS A 253 -21.84 -9.69 -5.99
CA LYS A 253 -22.80 -10.75 -5.61
C LYS A 253 -23.43 -11.47 -6.82
N ASP A 254 -23.57 -10.79 -7.96
CA ASP A 254 -24.37 -11.25 -9.12
C ASP A 254 -23.55 -12.06 -10.16
N LYS A 255 -22.68 -12.92 -9.65
CA LYS A 255 -21.59 -13.58 -10.37
C LYS A 255 -21.97 -14.19 -11.71
N GLN A 256 -21.39 -13.64 -12.77
CA GLN A 256 -20.66 -14.46 -13.73
C GLN A 256 -19.24 -13.90 -13.85
N ARG A 257 -18.24 -14.73 -13.60
CA ARG A 257 -16.88 -14.48 -14.07
C ARG A 257 -17.00 -14.50 -15.60
N ILE A 258 -17.20 -13.35 -16.25
CA ILE A 258 -17.47 -13.29 -17.69
C ILE A 258 -16.17 -13.55 -18.45
N GLY A 259 -15.67 -14.79 -18.42
CA GLY A 259 -14.45 -15.22 -19.14
C GLY A 259 -13.23 -14.31 -18.90
N ASP A 260 -12.36 -14.24 -19.91
CA ASP A 260 -11.12 -13.41 -19.93
C ASP A 260 -11.37 -11.89 -19.95
N LYS A 261 -12.55 -11.43 -19.51
CA LYS A 261 -12.84 -10.00 -19.44
C LYS A 261 -12.29 -9.42 -18.16
N LYS A 262 -11.70 -8.23 -18.29
CA LYS A 262 -11.23 -7.39 -17.18
C LYS A 262 -12.28 -7.32 -16.05
N PRO A 263 -11.85 -7.33 -14.78
CA PRO A 263 -12.79 -7.22 -13.68
C PRO A 263 -13.50 -5.86 -13.74
N PRO A 264 -14.82 -5.79 -13.50
CA PRO A 264 -15.53 -4.51 -13.48
C PRO A 264 -15.15 -3.66 -12.27
N PHE A 265 -14.63 -4.28 -11.22
CA PHE A 265 -14.18 -3.61 -10.01
C PHE A 265 -12.86 -4.21 -9.51
N VAL A 266 -12.04 -3.37 -8.93
CA VAL A 266 -10.79 -3.77 -8.26
C VAL A 266 -10.78 -3.24 -6.84
N LEU A 267 -9.94 -3.87 -6.03
CA LEU A 267 -9.66 -3.38 -4.70
C LEU A 267 -8.65 -2.24 -4.78
N VAL A 268 -8.91 -1.24 -3.97
CA VAL A 268 -8.01 -0.14 -3.71
C VAL A 268 -7.59 -0.24 -2.25
N ALA A 269 -6.31 -0.03 -2.01
CA ALA A 269 -5.73 -0.21 -0.70
C ALA A 269 -5.63 1.11 0.07
N ASP A 270 -6.10 1.08 1.30
CA ASP A 270 -5.80 2.02 2.39
C ASP A 270 -5.15 1.24 3.55
N GLU A 271 -4.56 1.94 4.54
CA GLU A 271 -3.91 1.41 5.75
C GLU A 271 -4.28 -0.03 6.09
N ASN A 272 -5.58 -0.23 6.39
CA ASN A 272 -6.20 -1.51 6.73
C ASN A 272 -7.46 -1.81 5.90
N GLU A 273 -7.93 -0.85 5.10
CA GLU A 273 -9.21 -0.96 4.40
C GLU A 273 -9.01 -1.39 2.94
N ALA A 274 -9.84 -2.33 2.51
CA ALA A 274 -10.04 -2.64 1.10
C ALA A 274 -11.29 -1.90 0.62
N LEU A 275 -11.16 -1.07 -0.41
CA LEU A 275 -12.28 -0.37 -1.03
C LEU A 275 -12.55 -0.93 -2.42
N VAL A 276 -13.83 -1.07 -2.77
CA VAL A 276 -14.24 -1.49 -4.11
C VAL A 276 -14.40 -0.28 -5.00
N VAL A 277 -13.66 -0.24 -6.09
CA VAL A 277 -13.73 0.86 -7.08
C VAL A 277 -13.91 0.29 -8.48
N ASN A 278 -14.73 0.96 -9.28
CA ASN A 278 -14.95 0.59 -10.68
C ASN A 278 -13.71 0.94 -11.51
N VAL A 279 -13.19 -0.02 -12.29
CA VAL A 279 -11.95 0.14 -13.07
C VAL A 279 -12.00 1.26 -14.11
N SER A 280 -13.21 1.59 -14.55
CA SER A 280 -13.48 2.59 -15.60
C SER A 280 -13.76 3.99 -15.05
N GLU A 281 -13.93 4.14 -13.73
CA GLU A 281 -14.13 5.45 -13.12
C GLU A 281 -12.82 6.23 -13.08
N ASP A 282 -12.84 7.47 -13.60
CA ASP A 282 -11.74 8.41 -13.39
C ASP A 282 -11.82 8.86 -11.92
N THR A 283 -11.07 8.17 -11.08
CA THR A 283 -10.95 8.48 -9.67
C THR A 283 -9.80 9.46 -9.51
N ASN A 284 -10.14 10.74 -9.34
CA ASN A 284 -9.22 11.87 -9.23
C ASN A 284 -8.36 11.88 -7.95
N ASP A 285 -8.10 10.72 -7.34
CA ASP A 285 -7.39 10.61 -6.07
C ASP A 285 -6.57 9.33 -5.90
N LEU A 286 -6.62 8.40 -6.86
CA LEU A 286 -5.94 7.11 -6.73
C LEU A 286 -4.53 7.16 -7.32
N GLY A 287 -3.56 6.71 -6.51
CA GLY A 287 -2.19 6.44 -6.94
C GLY A 287 -2.00 4.98 -7.34
N PHE A 288 -0.77 4.63 -7.71
CA PHE A 288 -0.40 3.23 -7.93
C PHE A 288 1.08 3.02 -7.65
N ARG A 289 1.43 1.76 -7.36
CA ARG A 289 2.81 1.32 -7.19
C ARG A 289 3.11 0.13 -8.07
N LEU A 290 4.30 0.12 -8.65
CA LEU A 290 4.72 -0.95 -9.53
C LEU A 290 5.51 -2.00 -8.76
N MET A 291 5.34 -3.24 -9.17
CA MET A 291 6.08 -4.38 -8.70
C MET A 291 6.62 -5.17 -9.89
N ILE A 292 7.91 -5.52 -9.84
CA ILE A 292 8.55 -6.43 -10.77
C ILE A 292 8.66 -7.78 -10.07
N VAL A 293 8.06 -8.80 -10.65
CA VAL A 293 8.06 -10.16 -10.11
C VAL A 293 9.06 -10.99 -10.89
N PHE A 294 9.97 -11.64 -10.18
CA PHE A 294 11.11 -12.38 -10.73
C PHE A 294 10.81 -13.87 -10.97
N ASP A 295 9.61 -14.36 -10.64
CA ASP A 295 9.28 -15.77 -10.81
C ASP A 295 8.56 -16.05 -12.14
N LYS A 296 8.92 -17.17 -12.78
CA LYS A 296 7.95 -17.94 -13.57
C LYS A 296 6.86 -18.35 -12.61
N GLU A 297 5.61 -17.97 -12.86
CA GLU A 297 4.46 -18.51 -12.14
C GLU A 297 4.55 -20.05 -12.12
N GLU A 298 5.09 -20.61 -11.04
CA GLU A 298 4.77 -21.96 -10.67
C GLU A 298 3.30 -21.89 -10.30
N LYS A 299 2.44 -22.42 -11.18
CA LYS A 299 1.01 -22.58 -10.91
C LYS A 299 0.83 -22.94 -9.44
N PRO A 300 -0.09 -22.27 -8.72
CA PRO A 300 -0.21 -22.45 -7.27
C PRO A 300 -0.22 -23.95 -6.95
N PRO A 301 0.66 -24.42 -6.04
CA PRO A 301 0.70 -25.82 -5.69
C PRO A 301 -0.70 -26.25 -5.29
N LYS A 302 -1.12 -27.45 -5.71
CA LYS A 302 -2.42 -28.00 -5.32
C LYS A 302 -2.55 -27.83 -3.80
N PRO A 303 -3.67 -27.27 -3.30
CA PRO A 303 -3.83 -26.98 -1.89
C PRO A 303 -3.45 -28.23 -1.09
N LEU A 304 -2.56 -28.05 -0.12
CA LEU A 304 -2.16 -29.14 0.77
C LEU A 304 -3.44 -29.76 1.35
N PRO A 305 -3.52 -31.10 1.42
CA PRO A 305 -4.67 -31.74 2.04
C PRO A 305 -4.82 -31.15 3.44
N PRO A 306 -6.06 -30.91 3.90
CA PRO A 306 -6.29 -30.37 5.24
C PRO A 306 -5.52 -31.23 6.24
N LEU A 307 -4.76 -30.59 7.12
CA LEU A 307 -4.14 -31.27 8.26
C LEU A 307 -5.23 -32.09 8.93
N SER A 308 -5.04 -33.41 8.95
CA SER A 308 -6.04 -34.32 9.51
C SER A 308 -6.34 -33.85 10.92
N PRO A 309 -7.62 -33.60 11.27
CA PRO A 309 -7.95 -33.16 12.62
C PRO A 309 -7.43 -34.22 13.58
N LEU A 310 -6.55 -33.82 14.50
CA LEU A 310 -6.29 -34.61 15.69
C LEU A 310 -7.64 -34.85 16.35
N MET A 311 -8.09 -36.09 16.28
CA MET A 311 -9.36 -36.58 16.80
C MET A 311 -9.43 -36.30 18.30
N THR A 312 -10.16 -35.27 18.70
CA THR A 312 -10.68 -35.13 20.07
C THR A 312 -12.10 -34.56 20.07
N GLY A 313 -13.07 -35.44 20.32
CA GLY A 313 -14.24 -35.16 21.17
C GLY A 313 -15.45 -34.43 20.55
N PRO A 314 -16.65 -34.59 21.15
CA PRO A 314 -17.88 -34.76 20.37
C PRO A 314 -18.71 -33.49 20.14
N ALA A 315 -19.37 -33.53 18.97
CA ALA A 315 -20.57 -32.84 18.51
C ALA A 315 -21.20 -31.76 19.43
N ALA A 316 -21.02 -30.50 19.04
CA ALA A 316 -21.86 -29.38 19.49
C ALA A 316 -22.98 -29.11 18.48
N LEU A 317 -24.17 -28.89 19.05
CA LEU A 317 -25.46 -28.65 18.41
C LEU A 317 -25.44 -27.40 17.51
N ALA A 318 -26.06 -27.53 16.32
CA ALA A 318 -26.25 -26.43 15.39
C ALA A 318 -27.32 -25.46 15.90
N VAL A 319 -26.94 -24.19 16.07
CA VAL A 319 -27.85 -23.06 16.30
C VAL A 319 -28.14 -22.39 14.95
N PRO A 320 -29.40 -22.08 14.59
CA PRO A 320 -29.70 -21.32 13.39
C PRO A 320 -29.32 -19.85 13.58
N ILE A 321 -28.38 -19.36 12.76
CA ILE A 321 -28.01 -17.94 12.70
C ILE A 321 -29.05 -17.21 11.84
N ILE A 322 -29.74 -16.25 12.43
CA ILE A 322 -30.58 -15.28 11.74
C ILE A 322 -29.65 -14.20 11.17
N LEU A 323 -29.53 -14.14 9.84
CA LEU A 323 -28.76 -13.12 9.14
C LEU A 323 -29.54 -11.80 9.14
N GLY A 324 -29.02 -10.79 9.85
CA GLY A 324 -29.45 -9.40 9.76
C GLY A 324 -28.94 -8.74 8.48
N ASN A 325 -29.77 -7.89 7.87
CA ASN A 325 -29.39 -7.06 6.73
C ASN A 325 -28.44 -5.94 7.18
N GLU A 326 -27.14 -6.07 6.89
CA GLU A 326 -26.19 -4.96 7.01
C GLU A 326 -25.91 -4.29 5.66
N LYS A 327 -25.83 -2.96 5.72
CA LYS A 327 -25.60 -2.05 4.59
C LYS A 327 -24.21 -2.29 4.00
N ILE A 328 -24.14 -2.54 2.70
CA ILE A 328 -22.90 -2.46 1.93
C ILE A 328 -22.43 -0.99 1.96
N LYS A 329 -21.23 -0.73 2.49
CA LYS A 329 -20.51 0.54 2.27
C LYS A 329 -20.04 0.58 0.80
N GLU A 330 -20.94 0.85 -0.13
CA GLU A 330 -20.55 1.34 -1.44
C GLU A 330 -20.11 2.79 -1.29
N MET A 331 -18.83 3.07 -1.45
CA MET A 331 -18.37 4.44 -1.56
C MET A 331 -18.74 4.95 -2.96
N ARG A 332 -19.92 5.55 -3.08
CA ARG A 332 -20.13 6.52 -4.17
C ARG A 332 -19.25 7.71 -3.84
N ILE A 333 -18.14 7.87 -4.56
CA ILE A 333 -17.34 9.10 -4.52
C ILE A 333 -18.29 10.24 -4.94
N ASN A 334 -18.86 10.91 -3.95
CA ASN A 334 -19.76 12.03 -4.17
C ASN A 334 -18.92 13.17 -4.75
N ARG A 335 -19.07 13.43 -6.05
CA ARG A 335 -18.56 14.63 -6.75
C ARG A 335 -19.20 15.89 -6.16
N LYS A 336 -18.81 16.28 -4.96
CA LYS A 336 -19.14 17.58 -4.37
C LYS A 336 -17.88 18.18 -3.77
N ARG A 337 -17.02 18.76 -4.62
CA ARG A 337 -16.21 19.92 -4.24
C ARG A 337 -16.08 20.91 -5.41
N ASP A 338 -16.56 22.11 -5.08
CA ASP A 338 -16.11 23.44 -5.50
C ASP A 338 -16.08 23.84 -6.97
N ARG A 339 -17.24 24.29 -7.46
CA ARG A 339 -17.35 25.38 -8.45
C ARG A 339 -16.94 26.74 -7.83
N ARG A 340 -15.71 26.87 -7.36
CA ARG A 340 -15.13 28.16 -6.93
C ARG A 340 -13.81 28.50 -7.60
N PHE A 341 -13.65 28.20 -8.88
CA PHE A 341 -12.62 28.85 -9.69
C PHE A 341 -13.12 29.02 -11.13
N SER A 342 -14.04 29.97 -11.32
CA SER A 342 -14.32 30.55 -12.63
C SER A 342 -14.64 32.03 -12.45
N ASP A 343 -13.64 32.82 -12.04
CA ASP A 343 -13.64 34.28 -12.17
C ASP A 343 -12.19 34.77 -12.33
N ILE A 344 -11.54 34.34 -13.41
CA ILE A 344 -10.40 35.07 -13.96
C ILE A 344 -10.97 36.06 -14.96
N ARG A 345 -11.08 37.32 -14.52
CA ARG A 345 -11.37 38.47 -15.36
C ARG A 345 -10.34 38.54 -16.49
N LYS A 346 -10.80 38.51 -17.74
CA LYS A 346 -10.00 38.95 -18.89
C LYS A 346 -9.71 40.46 -18.75
N PRO A 347 -8.48 40.93 -19.01
CA PRO A 347 -8.25 42.36 -19.15
C PRO A 347 -8.98 42.86 -20.39
N GLN A 348 -9.76 43.92 -20.23
CA GLN A 348 -10.26 44.70 -21.35
C GLN A 348 -9.09 45.51 -21.92
N SER A 349 -8.77 45.25 -23.18
CA SER A 349 -7.96 46.12 -24.02
C SER A 349 -8.74 47.39 -24.31
N GLY A 350 -8.23 48.52 -23.82
CA GLY A 350 -8.56 49.87 -24.25
C GLY A 350 -7.26 50.59 -24.56
#